data_AF-A0A224XIZ3-F1
#
_entry.id   AF-A0A224XIZ3-F1
#
_cell.length_a   1.000
_cell.length_b   1.000
_cell.length_c   1.000
_cell.angle_alpha   90.00
_cell.angle_beta   90.00
_cell.angle_gamma   90.00
#
_symmetry.space_group_name_H-M   'P 1'
#
loop_
_entity.id
_entity.type
_entity.pdbx_description
1 polymer ?
#
loop_
_entity_poly.entity_id
_entity_poly.type
_entity_poly.pdbx_seq_one_letter_code
_entity_poly.pdbx_strand_id
1 'polypeptide(L)'
;SEFLALIACLLLAVPIAMSAPSGKPLWINPCGGNKMAGGEGSQAESIPDNQLLTRIILASRNALAYAERFSSEYVGDVFGRAVGPHHEEWKHTRYDWLPSEKDIPKSLGEATPNHYLEGIAQSELDSFLLSSFRYLQTISVGLEQVHHDKNRYHAKFSAEFEQAQYKLRQVLCEVESALTIRAPNIKIVDVTRSVMECKYRNMKDETYRDLRDWIIFRDYMNSLEYLIDVCEFFKKTTTH
;
A
#
# COMPACT_ATOMS: atom_id res chain seq x y z
N SER A 1 35.33 30.14 0.38
CA SER A 1 35.82 28.78 0.69
C SER A 1 34.61 27.91 0.95
N GLU A 2 33.98 27.44 -0.13
CA GLU A 2 32.64 26.84 -0.16
C GLU A 2 32.69 25.31 -0.27
N PHE A 3 33.62 24.67 0.42
CA PHE A 3 33.91 23.24 0.25
C PHE A 3 33.90 22.42 1.56
N LEU A 4 33.06 22.79 2.53
CA LEU A 4 33.02 22.09 3.83
C LEU A 4 31.63 21.64 4.31
N ALA A 5 30.55 21.85 3.55
CA ALA A 5 29.21 21.44 3.97
C ALA A 5 28.72 20.09 3.39
N LEU A 6 29.46 19.48 2.45
CA LEU A 6 29.04 18.24 1.76
C LEU A 6 29.66 16.95 2.33
N ILE A 7 30.43 17.04 3.42
CA ILE A 7 31.17 15.89 4.01
C ILE A 7 30.81 15.71 5.49
N ALA A 8 29.52 15.76 5.84
CA ALA A 8 29.05 15.39 7.17
C ALA A 8 28.43 13.98 7.23
N CYS A 9 28.14 13.34 6.09
CA CYS A 9 27.56 11.99 6.04
C CYS A 9 28.57 10.85 5.85
N LEU A 10 29.88 11.13 5.69
CA LEU A 10 30.85 10.13 5.24
C LEU A 10 31.90 9.68 6.26
N LEU A 11 31.94 10.22 7.50
CA LEU A 11 33.04 9.92 8.43
C LEU A 11 32.63 9.62 9.89
N LEU A 12 31.48 8.99 10.11
CA LEU A 12 31.19 8.30 11.38
C LEU A 12 30.67 6.89 11.07
N ALA A 13 31.58 6.03 10.63
CA ALA A 13 31.36 4.58 10.51
C ALA A 13 31.32 3.93 11.89
N VAL A 14 30.25 4.17 12.63
CA VAL A 14 29.63 3.12 13.44
C VAL A 14 28.79 2.32 12.45
N PRO A 15 28.76 0.97 12.45
CA PRO A 15 27.87 0.25 11.57
C PRO A 15 26.43 0.61 11.99
N ILE A 16 25.84 1.58 11.30
CA ILE A 16 24.40 1.75 11.26
C ILE A 16 23.93 0.45 10.62
N ALA A 17 23.52 -0.52 11.45
CA ALA A 17 22.75 -1.65 10.99
C ALA A 17 21.73 -1.10 10.00
N MET A 18 21.87 -1.48 8.72
CA MET A 18 21.17 -0.84 7.61
C MET A 18 19.70 -0.72 7.98
N SER A 19 19.21 0.52 8.10
CA SER A 19 17.88 0.81 8.65
C SER A 19 16.73 0.42 7.74
N ALA A 20 17.05 0.03 6.50
CA ALA A 20 16.10 -0.43 5.51
C ALA A 20 16.14 -1.96 5.42
N PRO A 21 14.98 -2.62 5.26
CA PRO A 21 14.92 -4.05 5.01
C PRO A 21 15.76 -4.46 3.78
N SER A 22 16.44 -5.60 3.87
CA SER A 22 17.21 -6.19 2.77
C SER A 22 16.43 -7.31 2.07
N GLY A 23 16.77 -7.61 0.81
CA GLY A 23 16.13 -8.67 0.02
C GLY A 23 15.17 -8.13 -1.05
N LYS A 24 14.61 -9.05 -1.84
CA LYS A 24 13.69 -8.71 -2.94
C LYS A 24 12.38 -8.15 -2.37
N PRO A 25 11.98 -6.91 -2.72
CA PRO A 25 10.72 -6.34 -2.28
C PRO A 25 9.52 -7.18 -2.72
N LEU A 26 8.57 -7.40 -1.80
CA LEU A 26 7.37 -8.21 -2.07
C LEU A 26 6.40 -7.58 -3.08
N TRP A 27 6.49 -6.26 -3.27
CA TRP A 27 5.62 -5.48 -4.15
C TRP A 27 6.17 -5.28 -5.57
N ILE A 28 7.40 -5.74 -5.85
CA ILE A 28 8.00 -5.72 -7.19
C ILE A 28 7.82 -7.09 -7.82
N ASN A 29 7.05 -7.16 -8.91
CA ASN A 29 6.53 -8.40 -9.49
C ASN A 29 5.79 -9.26 -8.43
N PRO A 30 4.73 -8.74 -7.80
CA PRO A 30 4.00 -9.38 -6.71
C PRO A 30 3.47 -10.77 -7.09
N CYS A 31 3.09 -10.98 -8.35
CA CYS A 31 2.64 -12.28 -8.87
C CYS A 31 3.75 -13.32 -9.04
N GLY A 32 5.02 -12.97 -8.82
CA GLY A 32 6.16 -13.88 -9.02
C GLY A 32 6.71 -13.89 -10.45
N GLY A 33 6.18 -13.05 -11.34
CA GLY A 33 6.58 -12.95 -12.75
C GLY A 33 6.00 -14.09 -13.57
N ASN A 34 5.03 -13.79 -14.42
CA ASN A 34 4.60 -14.74 -15.44
C ASN A 34 5.31 -14.40 -16.75
N LYS A 35 6.22 -15.28 -17.19
CA LYS A 35 6.10 -15.72 -18.58
C LYS A 35 4.69 -16.31 -18.67
N MET A 36 3.69 -15.50 -19.01
CA MET A 36 2.50 -16.07 -19.61
C MET A 36 3.06 -16.84 -20.80
N ALA A 37 2.98 -18.17 -20.75
CA ALA A 37 3.41 -19.01 -21.83
C ALA A 37 2.71 -18.47 -23.08
N GLY A 38 3.48 -17.86 -23.98
CA GLY A 38 3.05 -17.59 -25.33
C GLY A 38 2.83 -18.94 -25.98
N GLY A 39 1.69 -19.55 -25.71
CA GLY A 39 1.11 -20.57 -26.55
C GLY A 39 0.70 -19.86 -27.82
N GLU A 40 1.51 -20.01 -28.86
CA GLU A 40 1.07 -19.75 -30.22
C GLU A 40 -0.26 -20.49 -30.45
N GLY A 41 -1.34 -19.74 -30.71
CA GLY A 41 -2.51 -20.32 -31.38
C GLY A 41 -3.83 -20.46 -30.62
N SER A 42 -4.09 -19.77 -29.50
CA SER A 42 -5.48 -19.51 -29.12
C SER A 42 -5.78 -18.01 -29.17
N GLN A 43 -6.88 -17.63 -29.82
CA GLN A 43 -7.48 -16.32 -29.56
C GLN A 43 -7.84 -16.32 -28.07
N ALA A 44 -6.94 -15.78 -27.24
CA ALA A 44 -7.20 -15.62 -25.83
C ALA A 44 -8.42 -14.73 -25.70
N GLU A 45 -9.55 -15.34 -25.34
CA GLU A 45 -10.77 -14.61 -25.01
C GLU A 45 -10.40 -13.55 -23.96
N SER A 46 -10.56 -12.28 -24.32
CA SER A 46 -10.20 -11.16 -23.47
C SER A 46 -11.00 -11.27 -22.16
N ILE A 47 -10.31 -11.30 -21.02
CA ILE A 47 -10.97 -11.37 -19.71
C ILE A 47 -11.76 -10.08 -19.51
N PRO A 48 -13.09 -10.14 -19.31
CA PRO A 48 -13.91 -8.94 -19.17
C PRO A 48 -13.54 -8.11 -17.93
N ASP A 49 -13.67 -6.79 -18.04
CA ASP A 49 -13.34 -5.85 -16.96
C ASP A 49 -14.05 -6.16 -15.66
N ASN A 50 -15.33 -6.52 -15.73
CA ASN A 50 -16.11 -6.92 -14.57
C ASN A 50 -15.46 -8.08 -13.81
N GLN A 51 -14.88 -9.06 -14.51
CA GLN A 51 -14.18 -10.19 -13.90
C GLN A 51 -12.85 -9.74 -13.27
N LEU A 52 -12.08 -8.88 -13.95
CA LEU A 52 -10.83 -8.32 -13.41
C LEU A 52 -11.08 -7.50 -12.14
N LEU A 53 -12.05 -6.58 -12.20
CA LEU A 53 -12.45 -5.73 -11.08
C LEU A 53 -12.98 -6.56 -9.90
N THR A 54 -13.76 -7.61 -10.19
CA THR A 54 -14.27 -8.51 -9.15
C THR A 54 -13.14 -9.22 -8.41
N ARG A 55 -12.08 -9.67 -9.11
CA ARG A 55 -10.91 -10.27 -8.46
C ARG A 55 -10.19 -9.29 -7.54
N ILE A 56 -9.96 -8.06 -8.01
CA ILE A 56 -9.36 -6.98 -7.21
C ILE A 56 -10.20 -6.69 -5.96
N ILE A 57 -11.52 -6.56 -6.11
CA ILE A 57 -12.44 -6.32 -4.99
C ILE A 57 -12.39 -7.46 -3.97
N LEU A 58 -12.41 -8.72 -4.41
CA LEU A 58 -12.39 -9.86 -3.50
C LEU A 58 -11.06 -9.95 -2.72
N ALA A 59 -9.93 -9.76 -3.40
CA ALA A 59 -8.63 -9.71 -2.73
C ALA A 59 -8.56 -8.55 -1.73
N SER A 60 -9.06 -7.37 -2.11
CA SER A 60 -9.06 -6.17 -1.26
C SER A 60 -9.96 -6.35 -0.04
N ARG A 61 -11.15 -6.93 -0.20
CA ARG A 61 -12.05 -7.26 0.93
C ARG A 61 -11.43 -8.29 1.87
N ASN A 62 -10.74 -9.30 1.35
CA ASN A 62 -10.04 -10.27 2.19
C ASN A 62 -8.90 -9.64 3.00
N ALA A 63 -8.16 -8.73 2.37
CA ALA A 63 -7.11 -7.95 3.01
C ALA A 63 -7.68 -7.01 4.09
N LEU A 64 -8.76 -6.29 3.77
CA LEU A 64 -9.40 -5.33 4.66
C LEU A 64 -10.03 -6.01 5.87
N ALA A 65 -10.77 -7.10 5.68
CA ALA A 65 -11.39 -7.83 6.79
C ALA A 65 -10.36 -8.36 7.81
N TYR A 66 -9.18 -8.77 7.33
CA TYR A 66 -8.07 -9.12 8.21
C TYR A 66 -7.54 -7.88 8.95
N ALA A 67 -7.32 -6.80 8.21
CA ALA A 67 -6.75 -5.57 8.76
C ALA A 67 -7.66 -4.92 9.82
N GLU A 68 -8.96 -4.86 9.58
CA GLU A 68 -9.96 -4.37 10.52
C GLU A 68 -9.94 -5.16 11.83
N ARG A 69 -9.96 -6.49 11.75
CA ARG A 69 -9.86 -7.35 12.93
C ARG A 69 -8.56 -7.12 13.69
N PHE A 70 -7.43 -7.11 12.99
CA PHE A 70 -6.12 -6.92 13.61
C PHE A 70 -5.97 -5.51 14.21
N SER A 71 -6.57 -4.49 13.60
CA SER A 71 -6.52 -3.11 14.10
C SER A 71 -7.08 -2.99 15.53
N SER A 72 -8.13 -3.74 15.85
CA SER A 72 -8.71 -3.73 17.20
C SER A 72 -7.77 -4.30 18.24
N GLU A 73 -7.04 -5.36 17.92
CA GLU A 73 -6.06 -5.97 18.81
C GLU A 73 -4.83 -5.08 18.95
N TYR A 74 -4.30 -4.60 17.82
CA TYR A 74 -3.13 -3.72 17.78
C TYR A 74 -3.36 -2.43 18.59
N VAL A 75 -4.45 -1.72 18.34
CA VAL A 75 -4.72 -0.45 19.03
C VAL A 75 -5.01 -0.66 20.51
N GLY A 76 -5.72 -1.75 20.85
CA GLY A 76 -6.02 -2.12 22.23
C GLY A 76 -4.76 -2.39 23.04
N ASP A 77 -3.86 -3.22 22.51
CA ASP A 77 -2.64 -3.63 23.21
C ASP A 77 -1.57 -2.53 23.27
N VAL A 78 -1.40 -1.76 22.19
CA VAL A 78 -0.31 -0.77 22.07
C VAL A 78 -0.69 0.58 22.69
N PHE A 79 -1.94 1.02 22.52
CA PHE A 79 -2.37 2.35 22.98
C PHE A 79 -3.37 2.30 24.14
N GLY A 80 -3.84 1.11 24.55
CA GLY A 80 -4.82 0.97 25.63
C GLY A 80 -6.18 1.57 25.30
N ARG A 81 -6.56 1.62 24.01
CA ARG A 81 -7.76 2.35 23.54
C ARG A 81 -8.55 1.54 22.52
N ALA A 82 -9.81 1.92 22.35
CA ALA A 82 -10.62 1.45 21.23
C ALA A 82 -10.18 2.13 19.91
N VAL A 83 -10.34 1.43 18.79
CA VAL A 83 -9.93 1.89 17.45
C VAL A 83 -10.60 3.21 17.08
N GLY A 84 -11.92 3.33 17.26
CA GLY A 84 -12.67 4.53 16.84
C GLY A 84 -12.11 5.83 17.44
N PRO A 85 -12.04 5.98 18.77
CA PRO A 85 -11.47 7.17 19.40
C PRO A 85 -10.00 7.41 19.05
N HIS A 86 -9.20 6.36 18.84
CA HIS A 86 -7.80 6.50 18.44
C HIS A 86 -7.68 6.98 16.98
N HIS A 87 -8.49 6.43 16.07
CA HIS A 87 -8.60 6.88 14.70
C HIS A 87 -9.02 8.34 14.61
N GLU A 88 -10.08 8.74 15.32
CA GLU A 88 -10.57 10.13 15.30
C GLU A 88 -9.53 11.16 15.73
N GLU A 89 -8.70 10.83 16.71
CA GLU A 89 -7.62 11.71 17.19
C GLU A 89 -6.51 11.88 16.15
N TRP A 90 -6.17 10.81 15.43
CA TRP A 90 -5.00 10.77 14.55
C TRP A 90 -5.33 10.83 13.06
N LYS A 91 -6.61 10.84 12.65
CA LYS A 91 -7.04 10.74 11.24
C LYS A 91 -6.46 11.81 10.31
N HIS A 92 -6.17 12.99 10.84
CA HIS A 92 -5.57 14.10 10.08
C HIS A 92 -4.04 14.10 10.09
N THR A 93 -3.40 13.22 10.87
CA THR A 93 -1.95 13.05 10.85
C THR A 93 -1.56 12.18 9.67
N ARG A 94 -0.73 12.72 8.77
CA ARG A 94 -0.23 12.02 7.58
C ARG A 94 1.27 12.24 7.42
N TYR A 95 1.93 11.30 6.75
CA TYR A 95 3.31 11.47 6.31
C TYR A 95 3.34 11.89 4.84
N ASP A 96 4.25 12.80 4.52
CA ASP A 96 4.50 13.38 3.19
C ASP A 96 4.78 12.35 2.09
N TRP A 97 5.30 11.17 2.45
CA TRP A 97 5.62 10.09 1.52
C TRP A 97 4.49 9.07 1.31
N LEU A 98 3.41 9.14 2.09
CA LEU A 98 2.22 8.30 1.91
C LEU A 98 1.26 8.95 0.89
N PRO A 99 0.33 8.19 0.29
CA PRO A 99 -0.71 8.75 -0.58
C PRO A 99 -1.45 9.90 0.12
N SER A 100 -1.55 11.04 -0.57
CA SER A 100 -2.15 12.27 -0.05
C SER A 100 -3.66 12.30 -0.26
N GLU A 101 -4.34 13.33 0.25
CA GLU A 101 -5.77 13.56 -0.03
C GLU A 101 -6.06 13.89 -1.50
N LYS A 102 -5.04 14.27 -2.28
CA LYS A 102 -5.17 14.42 -3.73
C LYS A 102 -5.19 13.07 -4.45
N ASP A 103 -4.55 12.05 -3.84
CA ASP A 103 -4.47 10.70 -4.37
C ASP A 103 -5.65 9.85 -3.90
N ILE A 104 -6.02 9.97 -2.63
CA ILE A 104 -7.10 9.25 -1.96
C ILE A 104 -7.93 10.27 -1.14
N PRO A 105 -9.01 10.83 -1.71
CA PRO A 105 -9.76 11.95 -1.14
C PRO A 105 -10.79 11.51 -0.09
N LYS A 106 -10.36 10.69 0.87
CA LYS A 106 -11.19 10.16 1.96
C LYS A 106 -10.35 9.77 3.16
N SER A 107 -11.02 9.67 4.32
CA SER A 107 -10.46 9.01 5.50
C SER A 107 -10.96 7.56 5.59
N LEU A 108 -10.29 6.77 6.43
CA LEU A 108 -10.73 5.41 6.75
C LEU A 108 -12.15 5.42 7.34
N GLY A 109 -13.01 4.54 6.82
CA GLY A 109 -14.41 4.40 7.22
C GLY A 109 -15.38 5.39 6.57
N GLU A 110 -14.89 6.36 5.78
CA GLU A 110 -15.71 7.28 4.99
C GLU A 110 -15.94 6.70 3.58
N ALA A 111 -17.00 7.11 2.91
CA ALA A 111 -17.19 6.76 1.50
C ALA A 111 -16.33 7.66 0.59
N THR A 112 -15.82 7.11 -0.52
CA THR A 112 -15.20 7.94 -1.57
C THR A 112 -16.21 8.95 -2.12
N PRO A 113 -15.90 10.27 -2.21
CA PRO A 113 -16.87 11.26 -2.64
C PRO A 113 -17.38 11.04 -4.08
N ASN A 114 -18.70 11.10 -4.28
CA ASN A 114 -19.32 10.85 -5.60
C ASN A 114 -18.77 11.75 -6.71
N HIS A 115 -18.56 13.04 -6.44
CA HIS A 115 -18.00 13.97 -7.43
C HIS A 115 -16.60 13.55 -7.89
N TYR A 116 -15.82 12.91 -7.02
CA TYR A 116 -14.52 12.39 -7.36
C TYR A 116 -14.63 11.09 -8.16
N LEU A 117 -15.56 10.19 -7.81
CA LEU A 117 -15.85 8.98 -8.58
C LEU A 117 -16.29 9.32 -10.02
N GLU A 118 -17.17 10.31 -10.16
CA GLU A 118 -17.61 10.84 -11.47
C GLU A 118 -16.44 11.47 -12.25
N GLY A 119 -15.53 12.18 -11.57
CA GLY A 119 -14.30 12.70 -12.16
C GLY A 119 -13.35 11.60 -12.63
N ILE A 120 -13.19 10.53 -11.84
CA ILE A 120 -12.44 9.33 -12.26
C ILE A 120 -13.13 8.61 -13.41
N ALA A 121 -14.46 8.66 -13.55
CA ALA A 121 -15.16 8.11 -14.72
C ALA A 121 -14.72 8.78 -16.03
N GLN A 122 -14.28 10.05 -15.97
CA GLN A 122 -13.67 10.76 -17.10
C GLN A 122 -12.23 10.31 -17.35
N SER A 123 -11.59 9.67 -16.36
CA SER A 123 -10.27 9.05 -16.48
C SER A 123 -10.40 7.60 -16.94
N GLU A 124 -9.42 7.11 -17.70
CA GLU A 124 -9.42 5.71 -18.13
C GLU A 124 -9.17 4.76 -16.94
N LEU A 125 -9.86 3.63 -16.90
CA LEU A 125 -9.68 2.58 -15.87
C LEU A 125 -8.20 2.18 -15.70
N ASP A 126 -7.43 2.16 -16.80
CA ASP A 126 -6.01 1.80 -16.77
C ASP A 126 -5.16 2.82 -15.99
N SER A 127 -5.50 4.11 -16.10
CA SER A 127 -4.83 5.18 -15.34
C SER A 127 -5.11 5.07 -13.85
N PHE A 128 -6.36 4.73 -13.48
CA PHE A 128 -6.73 4.45 -12.09
C PHE A 128 -6.00 3.23 -11.54
N LEU A 129 -5.98 2.11 -12.29
CA LEU A 129 -5.28 0.89 -11.88
C LEU A 129 -3.77 1.13 -11.69
N LEU A 130 -3.15 1.89 -12.59
CA LEU A 130 -1.72 2.22 -12.51
C LEU A 130 -1.41 3.08 -11.27
N SER A 131 -2.24 4.10 -11.02
CA SER A 131 -2.09 4.96 -9.85
C SER A 131 -2.30 4.18 -8.55
N SER A 132 -3.35 3.34 -8.51
CA SER A 132 -3.64 2.46 -7.38
C SER A 132 -2.50 1.48 -7.11
N PHE A 133 -1.91 0.89 -8.16
CA PHE A 133 -0.75 0.01 -8.01
C PHE A 133 0.40 0.75 -7.32
N ARG A 134 0.72 1.98 -7.75
CA ARG A 134 1.74 2.81 -7.12
C ARG A 134 1.42 3.15 -5.65
N TYR A 135 0.18 3.46 -5.33
CA TYR A 135 -0.24 3.73 -3.95
C TYR A 135 -0.04 2.49 -3.06
N LEU A 136 -0.49 1.32 -3.52
CA LEU A 136 -0.33 0.06 -2.81
C LEU A 136 1.14 -0.36 -2.66
N GLN A 137 2.00 -0.11 -3.66
CA GLN A 137 3.44 -0.31 -3.53
C GLN A 137 4.05 0.62 -2.47
N THR A 138 3.60 1.88 -2.41
CA THR A 138 4.02 2.85 -1.39
C THR A 138 3.63 2.39 0.01
N ILE A 139 2.40 1.91 0.19
CA ILE A 139 1.95 1.29 1.45
C ILE A 139 2.79 0.05 1.79
N SER A 140 3.16 -0.76 0.79
CA SER A 140 3.98 -1.97 1.01
C SER A 140 5.37 -1.64 1.57
N VAL A 141 5.98 -0.52 1.15
CA VAL A 141 7.22 -0.02 1.74
C VAL A 141 7.03 0.28 3.22
N GLY A 142 5.92 0.93 3.58
CA GLY A 142 5.57 1.20 4.97
C GLY A 142 5.43 -0.07 5.79
N LEU A 143 4.59 -1.01 5.36
CA LEU A 143 4.36 -2.28 6.08
C LEU A 143 5.64 -3.12 6.20
N GLU A 144 6.53 -3.09 5.20
CA GLU A 144 7.85 -3.73 5.29
C GLU A 144 8.72 -3.12 6.39
N GLN A 145 8.72 -1.79 6.52
CA GLN A 145 9.42 -1.13 7.62
C GLN A 145 8.80 -1.47 8.98
N VAL A 146 7.46 -1.51 9.08
CA VAL A 146 6.78 -1.87 10.33
C VAL A 146 7.19 -3.28 10.76
N HIS A 147 7.02 -4.27 9.88
CA HIS A 147 7.39 -5.66 10.17
C HIS A 147 8.88 -5.80 10.51
N HIS A 148 9.76 -5.13 9.76
CA HIS A 148 11.19 -5.12 10.04
C HIS A 148 11.51 -4.56 11.43
N ASP A 149 10.87 -3.47 11.83
CA ASP A 149 11.06 -2.87 13.15
C ASP A 149 10.52 -3.79 14.25
N LYS A 150 9.36 -4.42 14.05
CA LYS A 150 8.83 -5.41 15.02
C LYS A 150 9.81 -6.57 15.23
N ASN A 151 10.40 -7.10 14.15
CA ASN A 151 11.45 -8.13 14.26
C ASN A 151 12.71 -7.63 14.95
N ARG A 152 13.21 -6.45 14.55
CA ARG A 152 14.46 -5.86 15.06
C ARG A 152 14.39 -5.60 16.57
N TYR A 153 13.26 -5.16 17.06
CA TYR A 153 13.06 -4.82 18.47
C TYR A 153 12.38 -5.95 19.27
N HIS A 154 12.15 -7.12 18.66
CA HIS A 154 11.40 -8.23 19.28
C HIS A 154 10.05 -7.80 19.86
N ALA A 155 9.37 -6.87 19.20
CA ALA A 155 8.09 -6.34 19.61
C ALA A 155 6.94 -7.28 19.19
N LYS A 156 5.79 -7.11 19.83
CA LYS A 156 4.55 -7.82 19.48
C LYS A 156 4.15 -7.56 18.02
N PHE A 157 3.29 -8.44 17.52
CA PHE A 157 2.58 -8.31 16.24
C PHE A 157 3.40 -8.43 14.96
N SER A 158 4.63 -8.94 15.03
CA SER A 158 5.46 -9.11 13.84
C SER A 158 4.81 -10.01 12.78
N ALA A 159 4.24 -11.15 13.21
CA ALA A 159 3.59 -12.11 12.31
C ALA A 159 2.33 -11.54 11.66
N GLU A 160 1.61 -10.68 12.38
CA GLU A 160 0.39 -10.04 11.92
C GLU A 160 0.70 -8.98 10.85
N PHE A 161 1.76 -8.20 11.05
CA PHE A 161 2.25 -7.29 10.02
C PHE A 161 2.83 -8.03 8.81
N GLU A 162 3.50 -9.17 9.00
CA GLU A 162 3.93 -10.04 7.89
C GLU A 162 2.73 -10.53 7.07
N GLN A 163 1.67 -10.97 7.76
CA GLN A 163 0.44 -11.41 7.13
C GLN A 163 -0.27 -10.27 6.38
N ALA A 164 -0.25 -9.05 6.92
CA ALA A 164 -0.75 -7.86 6.22
C ALA A 164 0.04 -7.60 4.93
N GLN A 165 1.39 -7.74 4.94
CA GLN A 165 2.21 -7.62 3.74
C GLN A 165 1.85 -8.67 2.68
N TYR A 166 1.65 -9.93 3.08
CA TYR A 166 1.27 -10.99 2.13
C TYR A 166 -0.11 -10.77 1.53
N LYS A 167 -1.08 -10.28 2.32
CA LYS A 167 -2.40 -9.92 1.81
C LYS A 167 -2.35 -8.74 0.85
N LEU A 168 -1.57 -7.70 1.17
CA LEU A 168 -1.35 -6.58 0.26
C LEU A 168 -0.66 -7.03 -1.04
N ARG A 169 0.30 -7.96 -0.97
CA ARG A 169 0.91 -8.57 -2.14
C ARG A 169 -0.11 -9.28 -3.04
N GLN A 170 -1.10 -9.96 -2.46
CA GLN A 170 -2.19 -10.58 -3.24
C GLN A 170 -3.02 -9.52 -3.98
N VAL A 171 -3.39 -8.43 -3.29
CA VAL A 171 -4.11 -7.31 -3.91
C VAL A 171 -3.31 -6.69 -5.06
N LEU A 172 -2.02 -6.41 -4.82
CA LEU A 172 -1.09 -5.91 -5.84
C LEU A 172 -1.03 -6.84 -7.05
N CYS A 173 -1.00 -8.16 -6.85
CA CYS A 173 -0.98 -9.11 -7.95
C CYS A 173 -2.26 -9.07 -8.81
N GLU A 174 -3.44 -8.92 -8.20
CA GLU A 174 -4.68 -8.77 -8.95
C GLU A 174 -4.70 -7.47 -9.78
N VAL A 175 -4.19 -6.36 -9.22
CA VAL A 175 -4.09 -5.07 -9.92
C VAL A 175 -3.06 -5.14 -11.06
N GLU A 176 -1.87 -5.72 -10.83
CA GLU A 176 -0.84 -5.93 -11.86
C GLU A 176 -1.36 -6.83 -12.99
N SER A 177 -2.10 -7.89 -12.65
CA SER A 177 -2.70 -8.79 -13.63
C SER A 177 -3.72 -8.04 -14.51
N ALA A 178 -4.60 -7.24 -13.90
CA ALA A 178 -5.57 -6.45 -14.63
C ALA A 178 -4.90 -5.43 -15.57
N LEU A 179 -3.87 -4.72 -15.11
CA LEU A 179 -3.07 -3.81 -15.93
C LEU A 179 -2.40 -4.53 -17.10
N THR A 180 -1.78 -5.68 -16.84
CA THR A 180 -1.06 -6.45 -17.88
C THR A 180 -2.00 -6.94 -18.98
N ILE A 181 -3.22 -7.37 -18.60
CA ILE A 181 -4.22 -7.87 -19.54
C ILE A 181 -4.83 -6.72 -20.36
N ARG A 182 -5.19 -5.62 -19.71
CA ARG A 182 -5.89 -4.50 -20.35
C ARG A 182 -4.98 -3.57 -21.13
N ALA A 183 -3.79 -3.31 -20.58
CA ALA A 183 -2.86 -2.31 -21.07
C ALA A 183 -1.42 -2.86 -21.10
N PRO A 184 -1.12 -3.88 -21.92
CA PRO A 184 0.18 -4.55 -21.95
C PRO A 184 1.35 -3.63 -22.33
N ASN A 185 1.07 -2.47 -22.93
CA ASN A 185 2.07 -1.48 -23.33
C ASN A 185 2.39 -0.45 -22.23
N ILE A 186 1.61 -0.41 -21.15
CA ILE A 186 1.88 0.50 -20.03
C ILE A 186 3.09 -0.02 -19.27
N LYS A 187 4.12 0.82 -19.17
CA LYS A 187 5.30 0.55 -18.34
C LYS A 187 5.00 0.90 -16.89
N ILE A 188 4.97 -0.11 -16.04
CA ILE A 188 4.93 0.08 -14.59
C ILE A 188 6.31 0.54 -14.12
N VAL A 189 6.34 1.65 -13.38
CA VAL A 189 7.55 2.14 -12.69
C VAL A 189 7.42 1.81 -11.23
N ASP A 190 8.20 0.83 -10.77
CA ASP A 190 8.14 0.35 -9.40
C ASP A 190 8.54 1.41 -8.39
N VAL A 191 7.74 1.54 -7.33
CA VAL A 191 8.14 2.30 -6.14
C VAL A 191 9.31 1.61 -5.46
N THR A 192 10.36 2.36 -5.18
CA THR A 192 11.52 1.86 -4.43
C THR A 192 11.37 2.17 -2.95
N ARG A 193 12.16 1.48 -2.11
CA ARG A 193 12.16 1.74 -0.66
C ARG A 193 12.34 3.22 -0.36
N SER A 194 13.16 3.96 -1.13
CA SER A 194 13.52 5.36 -0.87
C SER A 194 12.35 6.35 -0.88
N VAL A 195 11.13 5.95 -1.27
CA VAL A 195 9.93 6.78 -1.09
C VAL A 195 9.74 7.19 0.37
N MET A 196 9.96 6.27 1.31
CA MET A 196 10.00 6.59 2.73
C MET A 196 11.33 7.29 3.04
N GLU A 197 11.34 8.35 3.82
CA GLU A 197 12.60 9.01 4.19
C GLU A 197 13.30 8.36 5.39
N CYS A 198 14.62 8.54 5.52
CA CYS A 198 15.40 8.02 6.64
C CYS A 198 14.88 8.47 8.01
N LYS A 199 14.30 9.68 8.11
CA LYS A 199 13.71 10.20 9.35
C LYS A 199 12.57 9.33 9.89
N TYR A 200 11.81 8.69 9.00
CA TYR A 200 10.72 7.79 9.38
C TYR A 200 11.20 6.37 9.66
N ARG A 201 12.31 5.93 9.06
CA ARG A 201 12.90 4.61 9.32
C ARG A 201 13.66 4.54 10.63
N ASN A 202 14.34 5.63 10.99
CA ASN A 202 15.26 5.68 12.12
C ASN A 202 14.64 6.30 13.37
N MET A 203 13.38 5.98 13.65
CA MET A 203 12.71 6.42 14.87
C MET A 203 13.18 5.59 16.07
N LYS A 204 13.88 6.24 17.01
CA LYS A 204 14.44 5.58 18.22
C LYS A 204 13.40 5.36 19.31
N ASP A 205 12.50 6.32 19.48
CA ASP A 205 11.44 6.26 20.46
C ASP A 205 10.35 5.27 20.04
N GLU A 206 9.93 4.42 20.97
CA GLU A 206 8.95 3.38 20.72
C GLU A 206 7.55 3.95 20.49
N THR A 207 7.13 4.94 21.29
CA THR A 207 5.83 5.58 21.14
C THR A 207 5.68 6.25 19.78
N TYR A 208 6.71 6.95 19.29
CA TYR A 208 6.67 7.52 17.95
C TYR A 208 6.70 6.46 16.84
N ARG A 209 7.40 5.33 17.02
CA ARG A 209 7.32 4.20 16.08
C ARG A 209 5.94 3.60 16.05
N ASP A 210 5.33 3.34 17.19
CA ASP A 210 3.99 2.76 17.26
C ASP A 210 2.95 3.67 16.61
N LEU A 211 3.03 4.99 16.86
CA LEU A 211 2.15 5.94 16.17
C LEU A 211 2.37 5.93 14.65
N ARG A 212 3.63 5.85 14.20
CA ARG A 212 3.96 5.73 12.77
C ARG A 212 3.37 4.45 12.17
N ASP A 213 3.52 3.33 12.88
CA ASP A 213 3.02 2.01 12.47
C ASP A 213 1.49 2.05 12.34
N TRP A 214 0.80 2.68 13.29
CA TRP A 214 -0.64 2.94 13.20
C TRP A 214 -1.01 3.77 11.97
N ILE A 215 -0.33 4.89 11.72
CA ILE A 215 -0.62 5.76 10.55
C ILE A 215 -0.46 4.99 9.23
N ILE A 216 0.62 4.21 9.10
CA ILE A 216 0.86 3.36 7.92
C ILE A 216 -0.26 2.31 7.78
N PHE A 217 -0.64 1.67 8.90
CA PHE A 217 -1.66 0.61 8.89
C PHE A 217 -3.08 1.14 8.63
N ARG A 218 -3.39 2.34 9.13
CA ARG A 218 -4.62 3.08 8.81
C ARG A 218 -4.69 3.42 7.33
N ASP A 219 -3.60 3.93 6.75
CA ASP A 219 -3.56 4.30 5.34
C ASP A 219 -3.57 3.07 4.42
N TYR A 220 -3.05 1.93 4.89
CA TYR A 220 -3.27 0.63 4.25
C TYR A 220 -4.76 0.29 4.16
N MET A 221 -5.49 0.32 5.28
CA MET A 221 -6.93 0.05 5.28
C MET A 221 -7.71 1.05 4.40
N ASN A 222 -7.38 2.35 4.50
CA ASN A 222 -8.00 3.39 3.69
C ASN A 222 -7.79 3.19 2.19
N SER A 223 -6.59 2.73 1.79
CA SER A 223 -6.26 2.41 0.39
C SER A 223 -7.05 1.22 -0.13
N LEU A 224 -7.32 0.23 0.72
CA LEU A 224 -8.16 -0.92 0.34
C LEU A 224 -9.62 -0.53 0.17
N GLU A 225 -10.19 0.25 1.09
CA GLU A 225 -11.55 0.79 0.96
C GLU A 225 -11.70 1.62 -0.31
N TYR A 226 -10.76 2.53 -0.55
CA TYR A 226 -10.74 3.36 -1.76
C TYR A 226 -10.72 2.51 -3.05
N LEU A 227 -9.84 1.51 -3.10
CA LEU A 227 -9.75 0.61 -4.23
C LEU A 227 -11.06 -0.16 -4.47
N ILE A 228 -11.72 -0.60 -3.39
CA ILE A 228 -13.02 -1.27 -3.46
C ILE A 228 -14.08 -0.32 -4.02
N ASP A 229 -14.20 0.89 -3.46
CA ASP A 229 -15.19 1.89 -3.86
C ASP A 229 -15.11 2.21 -5.35
N VAL A 230 -13.90 2.50 -5.85
CA VAL A 230 -13.69 2.88 -7.25
C VAL A 230 -13.89 1.68 -8.18
N CYS A 231 -13.42 0.48 -7.82
CA CYS A 231 -13.66 -0.72 -8.62
C CYS A 231 -15.16 -1.07 -8.70
N GLU A 232 -15.92 -0.94 -7.60
CA GLU A 232 -17.38 -1.14 -7.61
C GLU A 232 -18.09 -0.08 -8.44
N PHE A 233 -17.61 1.17 -8.42
CA PHE A 233 -18.10 2.23 -9.29
C PHE A 233 -17.90 1.87 -10.77
N PHE A 234 -16.67 1.51 -11.19
CA PHE A 234 -16.40 1.11 -12.58
C PHE A 234 -17.24 -0.09 -13.02
N LYS A 235 -17.41 -1.10 -12.15
CA LYS A 235 -18.28 -2.24 -12.46
C LYS A 235 -19.71 -1.81 -12.78
N LYS A 236 -20.28 -0.90 -11.99
CA LYS A 236 -21.65 -0.41 -12.21
C LYS A 236 -21.75 0.37 -13.52
N THR A 237 -20.75 1.19 -13.85
CA THR A 237 -20.76 2.01 -15.07
C THR A 237 -20.52 1.21 -16.35
N THR A 238 -19.72 0.14 -16.32
CA THR A 238 -19.43 -0.69 -17.51
C THR A 238 -20.55 -1.69 -17.83
N THR A 239 -21.57 -1.81 -16.98
CA THR A 239 -22.71 -2.73 -17.18
C THR A 239 -23.90 -2.07 -17.91
N HIS A 240 -23.77 -0.79 -18.29
CA HIS A 240 -24.74 -0.02 -19.07
C HIS A 240 -24.13 0.40 -20.41
#